data_AF-A0A9W4WJY8-F1
#
_entry.id   AF-A0A9W4WJY8-F1
#
_cell.length_a   1.000
_cell.length_b   1.000
_cell.length_c   1.000
_cell.angle_alpha   90.00
_cell.angle_beta   90.00
_cell.angle_gamma   90.00
#
_symmetry.space_group_name_H-M   'P 1'
#
loop_
_entity.id
_entity.type
_entity.pdbx_description
1 polymer ?
#
loop_
_entity_poly.entity_id
_entity_poly.type
_entity_poly.pdbx_seq_one_letter_code
_entity_poly.pdbx_strand_id
1 'polypeptide(L)'
;MGVKGLWKLISPVGRNVKLDIWLYQFLTAMRDKEGNGLKNAHLLGFFRRICKLLFYNIKPVFVFDGGAPELKRLTLNERRKRRTGNANNLQKTAEKLLSAQLRLQAIQESKGSCKKIITDDHENKMSNLIPEFFSRRKRDEYDLPSISGGIE
;
A
#
# COMPACT_ATOMS: atom_id res chain seq x y z
N MET A 1 -7.54 -5.61 7.99
CA MET A 1 -8.36 -6.74 8.48
C MET A 1 -9.81 -6.35 8.21
N GLY A 2 -10.63 -7.24 7.65
CA GLY A 2 -11.99 -6.92 7.21
C GLY A 2 -12.24 -7.28 5.74
N VAL A 3 -13.49 -7.16 5.32
CA VAL A 3 -13.94 -7.42 3.94
C VAL A 3 -13.53 -6.23 3.06
N LYS A 4 -12.92 -6.50 1.90
CA LYS A 4 -12.47 -5.45 0.97
C LYS A 4 -13.69 -4.74 0.38
N GLY A 5 -13.66 -3.40 0.34
CA GLY A 5 -14.73 -2.60 -0.25
C GLY A 5 -16.01 -2.46 0.61
N LEU A 6 -16.13 -3.19 1.72
CA LEU A 6 -17.34 -3.17 2.56
C LEU A 6 -17.72 -1.76 3.01
N TRP A 7 -16.75 -1.00 3.54
CA TRP A 7 -16.99 0.38 4.00
C TRP A 7 -17.44 1.32 2.88
N LYS A 8 -16.98 1.10 1.63
CA LYS A 8 -17.42 1.89 0.47
C LYS A 8 -18.89 1.60 0.16
N LEU A 9 -19.30 0.35 0.30
CA LEU A 9 -20.67 -0.08 0.03
C LEU A 9 -21.67 0.43 1.08
N ILE A 10 -21.29 0.36 2.37
CA ILE A 10 -22.19 0.73 3.48
C ILE A 10 -22.11 2.21 3.87
N SER A 11 -21.22 3.00 3.24
CA SER A 11 -21.08 4.43 3.51
C SER A 11 -22.39 5.22 3.44
N PRO A 12 -23.33 4.96 2.50
CA PRO A 12 -24.57 5.72 2.41
C PRO A 12 -25.53 5.49 3.59
N VAL A 13 -25.42 4.37 4.29
CA VAL A 13 -26.36 3.94 5.33
C VAL A 13 -25.75 3.92 6.74
N GLY A 14 -24.43 4.10 6.86
CA GLY A 14 -23.70 3.95 8.10
C GLY A 14 -23.41 5.27 8.80
N ARG A 15 -23.55 5.30 10.13
CA ARG A 15 -22.95 6.33 10.97
C ARG A 15 -21.54 5.89 11.37
N ASN A 16 -20.53 6.68 10.99
CA ASN A 16 -19.13 6.30 11.18
C ASN A 16 -18.75 6.32 12.66
N VAL A 17 -18.65 5.14 13.27
CA VAL A 17 -18.06 4.96 14.61
C VAL A 17 -16.71 4.29 14.45
N LYS A 18 -15.66 4.92 14.99
CA LYS A 18 -14.29 4.39 14.91
C LYS A 18 -14.11 3.29 15.96
N LEU A 19 -14.25 2.03 15.55
CA LEU A 19 -13.87 0.86 16.34
C LEU A 19 -12.50 0.36 15.87
N ASP A 20 -11.51 0.39 16.75
CA ASP A 20 -10.12 0.24 16.40
C ASP A 20 -9.45 -0.96 17.09
N ILE A 21 -8.49 -1.57 16.39
CA ILE A 21 -7.58 -2.58 16.95
C ILE A 21 -6.34 -1.84 17.47
N TRP A 22 -6.36 -1.47 18.75
CA TRP A 22 -5.43 -0.47 19.31
C TRP A 22 -3.96 -0.91 19.27
N LEU A 23 -3.67 -2.16 19.66
CA LEU A 23 -2.29 -2.61 19.88
C LEU A 23 -1.43 -2.52 18.60
N TYR A 24 -1.91 -3.09 17.50
CA TYR A 24 -1.20 -3.06 16.22
C TYR A 24 -1.13 -1.65 15.64
N GLN A 25 -2.21 -0.87 15.79
CA GLN A 25 -2.25 0.52 15.32
C GLN A 25 -1.20 1.38 16.01
N PHE A 26 -1.07 1.30 17.33
CA PHE A 26 -0.07 2.08 18.05
C PHE A 26 1.36 1.71 17.68
N LEU A 27 1.65 0.42 17.52
CA LEU A 27 2.97 -0.04 17.11
C LEU A 27 3.35 0.44 15.70
N THR A 28 2.36 0.54 14.80
CA THR A 28 2.60 0.93 13.40
C THR A 28 2.57 2.44 13.19
N ALA A 29 1.72 3.16 13.93
CA ALA A 29 1.45 4.58 13.72
C ALA A 29 2.37 5.53 14.52
N MET A 30 2.85 5.13 15.70
CA MET A 30 3.77 5.95 16.50
C MET A 30 5.22 5.65 16.12
N ARG A 31 5.72 6.43 15.16
CA ARG A 31 7.11 6.41 14.72
C ARG A 31 7.79 7.73 15.06
N ASP A 32 9.08 7.65 15.35
CA ASP A 32 9.92 8.83 15.55
C ASP A 32 10.18 9.54 14.21
N LYS A 33 10.76 10.74 14.24
CA LYS A 33 11.12 11.52 13.04
C LYS A 33 12.05 10.76 12.10
N GLU A 34 12.86 9.86 12.66
CA GLU A 34 13.78 8.97 11.95
C GLU A 34 13.09 7.71 11.38
N GLY A 35 11.78 7.56 11.58
CA GLY A 35 11.00 6.41 11.12
C GLY A 35 11.08 5.16 12.00
N ASN A 36 11.89 5.21 13.07
CA ASN A 36 12.01 4.14 14.04
C ASN A 36 10.72 4.00 14.87
N GLY A 37 10.31 2.75 15.15
CA GLY A 37 9.16 2.48 16.01
C GLY A 37 9.45 2.91 17.45
N LEU A 38 8.56 3.71 18.05
CA LEU A 38 8.77 4.18 19.41
C LEU A 38 8.68 3.00 20.40
N LYS A 39 9.72 2.83 21.23
CA LYS A 39 9.70 1.82 22.30
C LYS A 39 8.52 2.12 23.24
N ASN A 40 7.72 1.10 23.57
CA ASN A 40 6.52 1.22 24.39
C ASN A 40 5.39 2.12 23.84
N ALA A 41 5.34 2.35 22.51
CA ALA A 41 4.27 3.09 21.84
C ALA A 41 2.84 2.66 22.24
N HIS A 42 2.66 1.36 22.47
CA HIS A 42 1.38 0.79 22.86
C HIS A 42 0.91 1.31 24.23
N LEU A 43 1.79 1.41 25.25
CA LEU A 43 1.41 1.92 26.57
C LEU A 43 0.97 3.39 26.49
N LEU A 44 1.74 4.21 25.79
CA LEU A 44 1.43 5.63 25.62
C LEU A 44 0.10 5.83 24.86
N GLY A 45 -0.11 5.05 23.80
CA GLY A 45 -1.33 5.07 23.00
C GLY A 45 -2.56 4.64 23.80
N PHE A 46 -2.46 3.53 24.54
CA PHE A 46 -3.52 3.02 25.41
C PHE A 46 -3.87 4.04 26.50
N PHE A 47 -2.86 4.58 27.19
CA PHE A 47 -3.05 5.56 28.25
C PHE A 47 -3.83 6.78 27.75
N ARG A 48 -3.40 7.39 26.63
CA ARG A 48 -4.09 8.54 26.03
C ARG A 48 -5.55 8.24 25.66
N ARG A 49 -5.83 7.06 25.12
CA ARG A 49 -7.21 6.66 24.76
C ARG A 49 -8.07 6.39 25.99
N ILE A 50 -7.52 5.77 27.03
CA ILE A 50 -8.22 5.54 28.30
C ILE A 50 -8.59 6.88 28.93
N CYS A 51 -7.64 7.81 29.06
CA CYS A 51 -7.90 9.14 29.60
C CYS A 51 -9.01 9.86 28.81
N LYS A 52 -9.01 9.74 27.48
CA LYS A 52 -10.04 10.35 26.64
C LYS A 52 -11.43 9.72 26.87
N LEU A 53 -11.52 8.39 27.02
CA LEU A 53 -12.80 7.73 27.28
C LEU A 53 -13.34 8.09 28.67
N LEU A 54 -12.47 8.10 29.68
CA LEU A 54 -12.83 8.50 31.03
C LEU A 54 -13.23 9.98 31.11
N PHE A 55 -12.62 10.87 30.30
CA PHE A 55 -13.04 12.27 30.19
C PHE A 55 -14.50 12.42 29.76
N TYR A 56 -15.00 11.53 28.91
CA TYR A 56 -16.43 11.49 28.51
C TYR A 56 -17.29 10.60 29.43
N ASN A 57 -16.78 10.21 30.60
CA ASN A 57 -17.43 9.28 31.53
C ASN A 57 -17.82 7.92 30.91
N ILE A 58 -17.12 7.50 29.85
CA ILE A 58 -17.30 6.18 29.24
C ILE A 58 -16.45 5.18 30.04
N LYS A 59 -17.07 4.11 30.54
CA LYS A 59 -16.37 3.00 31.20
C LYS A 59 -15.86 2.03 30.13
N PRO A 60 -14.56 1.99 29.82
CA PRO A 60 -14.05 1.12 28.77
C PRO A 60 -14.07 -0.35 29.21
N VAL A 61 -14.52 -1.24 28.33
CA VAL A 61 -14.35 -2.70 28.48
C VAL A 61 -13.38 -3.16 27.40
N PHE A 62 -12.27 -3.76 27.83
CA PHE A 62 -11.23 -4.25 26.92
C PHE A 62 -11.48 -5.71 26.56
N VAL A 63 -11.66 -5.98 25.27
CA VAL A 63 -11.73 -7.33 24.72
C VAL A 63 -10.49 -7.57 23.87
N PHE A 64 -9.67 -8.53 24.27
CA PHE A 64 -8.50 -8.95 23.52
C PHE A 64 -8.83 -10.17 22.65
N ASP A 65 -8.34 -10.18 21.42
CA ASP A 65 -8.47 -11.34 20.52
C ASP A 65 -7.64 -12.51 21.09
N GLY A 66 -8.21 -13.71 21.08
CA GLY A 66 -7.54 -14.92 21.54
C GLY A 66 -6.72 -15.58 20.43
N GLY A 67 -6.68 -16.91 20.45
CA GLY A 67 -6.09 -17.68 19.35
C GLY A 67 -6.84 -17.44 18.04
N ALA A 68 -6.10 -17.21 16.95
CA ALA A 68 -6.71 -17.06 15.64
C ALA A 68 -7.26 -18.42 15.13
N PRO A 69 -8.50 -18.48 14.64
CA PRO A 69 -9.05 -19.71 14.06
C PRO A 69 -8.27 -20.14 12.82
N GLU A 70 -8.29 -21.43 12.52
CA GLU A 70 -7.44 -22.03 11.49
C GLU A 70 -7.59 -21.38 10.10
N LEU A 71 -8.83 -21.08 9.70
CA LEU A 71 -9.12 -20.41 8.44
C LEU A 71 -8.44 -19.03 8.33
N LYS A 72 -8.42 -18.25 9.43
CA LYS A 72 -7.73 -16.95 9.49
C LYS A 72 -6.22 -17.15 9.37
N ARG A 73 -5.67 -18.21 9.96
CA ARG A 73 -4.23 -18.52 9.89
C ARG A 73 -3.79 -18.88 8.46
N LEU A 74 -4.53 -19.75 7.79
CA LEU A 74 -4.24 -20.15 6.40
C LEU A 74 -4.25 -18.94 5.45
N THR A 75 -5.32 -18.16 5.49
CA THR A 75 -5.47 -16.96 4.64
C THR A 75 -4.42 -15.87 4.96
N LEU A 76 -4.00 -15.73 6.22
CA LEU A 76 -2.96 -14.78 6.61
C LEU A 76 -1.58 -15.20 6.09
N ASN A 77 -1.27 -16.50 6.12
CA ASN A 77 -0.04 -17.06 5.57
C ASN A 77 0.03 -16.87 4.06
N GLU A 78 -1.07 -17.14 3.35
CA GLU A 78 -1.16 -16.91 1.92
C GLU A 78 -0.93 -15.43 1.56
N ARG A 79 -1.57 -14.51 2.29
CA ARG A 79 -1.35 -13.06 2.12
C ARG A 79 0.10 -12.67 2.38
N ARG A 80 0.77 -13.28 3.36
CA ARG A 80 2.19 -13.03 3.64
C ARG A 80 3.07 -13.50 2.48
N LYS A 81 2.85 -14.72 1.97
CA LYS A 81 3.58 -15.28 0.81
C LYS A 81 3.43 -14.40 -0.44
N ARG A 82 2.22 -13.91 -0.71
CA ARG A 82 1.96 -13.02 -1.85
C ARG A 82 2.70 -11.68 -1.72
N ARG A 83 2.70 -11.07 -0.52
CA ARG A 83 3.44 -9.81 -0.28
C ARG A 83 4.94 -9.98 -0.50
N THR A 84 5.53 -11.06 0.00
CA THR A 84 6.96 -11.35 -0.21
C THR A 84 7.26 -11.64 -1.68
N GLY A 85 6.37 -12.36 -2.38
CA GLY A 85 6.49 -12.60 -3.82
C GLY A 85 6.44 -11.31 -4.63
N ASN A 86 5.50 -10.41 -4.33
CA ASN A 86 5.38 -9.11 -5.01
C ASN A 86 6.59 -8.22 -4.75
N ALA A 87 7.14 -8.19 -3.54
CA ALA A 87 8.36 -7.43 -3.24
C ALA A 87 9.54 -7.90 -4.10
N ASN A 88 9.73 -9.21 -4.23
CA ASN A 88 10.78 -9.78 -5.07
C ASN A 88 10.57 -9.48 -6.56
N ASN A 89 9.32 -9.55 -7.03
CA ASN A 89 8.99 -9.22 -8.43
C ASN A 89 9.19 -7.74 -8.74
N LEU A 90 8.87 -6.84 -7.79
CA LEU A 90 9.12 -5.41 -7.90
C LEU A 90 10.62 -5.10 -8.01
N GLN A 91 11.45 -5.71 -7.16
CA GLN A 91 12.92 -5.56 -7.24
C GLN A 91 13.46 -5.99 -8.60
N LYS A 92 13.09 -7.19 -9.07
CA LYS A 92 13.49 -7.69 -10.40
C LYS A 92 13.01 -6.79 -11.54
N THR A 93 11.83 -6.19 -11.40
CA THR A 93 11.28 -5.28 -12.42
C THR A 93 12.04 -3.95 -12.40
N ALA A 94 12.34 -3.41 -11.22
CA ALA A 94 13.14 -2.20 -11.06
C ALA A 94 14.57 -2.37 -11.60
N GLU A 95 15.20 -3.50 -11.33
CA GLU A 95 16.53 -3.85 -11.88
C GLU A 95 16.52 -3.87 -13.40
N LYS A 96 15.54 -4.54 -14.01
CA LYS A 96 15.39 -4.60 -15.47
C LYS A 96 15.17 -3.20 -16.05
N LEU A 97 14.32 -2.40 -15.43
CA LEU A 97 14.01 -1.05 -15.88
C LEU A 97 15.24 -0.14 -15.80
N LEU A 98 15.97 -0.18 -14.69
CA LEU A 98 17.21 0.56 -14.50
C LEU A 98 18.28 0.15 -15.53
N SER A 99 18.45 -1.15 -15.75
CA SER A 99 19.40 -1.66 -16.75
C SER A 99 19.06 -1.22 -18.18
N ALA A 100 17.77 -1.12 -18.51
CA ALA A 100 17.32 -0.62 -19.80
C ALA A 100 17.60 0.88 -19.95
N GLN A 101 17.36 1.68 -18.90
CA GLN A 101 17.67 3.11 -18.88
C GLN A 101 19.17 3.38 -19.08
N LEU A 102 20.04 2.65 -18.36
CA LEU A 102 21.49 2.77 -18.49
C LEU A 102 21.97 2.43 -19.91
N ARG A 103 21.41 1.39 -20.54
CA ARG A 103 21.72 1.04 -21.94
C ARG A 103 21.33 2.13 -22.92
N LEU A 104 20.14 2.72 -22.75
CA LEU A 104 19.69 3.82 -23.60
C LEU A 104 20.58 5.06 -23.47
N GLN A 105 20.98 5.40 -22.25
CA GLN A 105 21.89 6.51 -21.99
C GLN A 105 23.26 6.29 -22.66
N ALA A 106 23.85 5.10 -22.52
CA ALA A 106 25.12 4.77 -23.17
C ALA A 106 25.05 4.87 -24.71
N ILE A 107 23.93 4.46 -25.32
CA ILE A 107 23.69 4.62 -26.76
C ILE A 107 23.58 6.11 -27.13
N GLN A 108 22.87 6.91 -26.34
CA GLN A 108 22.76 8.36 -26.58
C GLN A 108 24.13 9.06 -26.49
N GLU A 109 24.95 8.71 -25.49
CA GLU A 109 26.31 9.22 -25.33
C GLU A 109 27.19 8.84 -26.54
N SER A 110 27.11 7.60 -27.02
CA SER A 110 27.83 7.17 -28.24
C SER A 110 27.34 7.85 -29.52
N LYS A 111 26.04 8.20 -29.60
CA LYS A 111 25.43 8.92 -30.73
C LYS A 111 25.64 10.44 -30.65
N GLY A 112 26.24 10.96 -29.58
CA GLY A 112 26.55 12.38 -29.39
C GLY A 112 27.45 13.00 -30.47
N SER A 113 28.06 12.19 -31.35
CA SER A 113 28.80 12.68 -32.53
C SER A 113 27.93 12.91 -33.78
N CYS A 114 26.64 12.60 -33.79
CA CYS A 114 25.76 12.83 -34.94
C CYS A 114 24.45 13.52 -34.49
N LYS A 115 24.51 14.85 -34.34
CA LYS A 115 23.37 15.66 -33.88
C LYS A 115 22.69 16.34 -35.07
N LYS A 116 21.42 16.00 -35.38
CA LYS A 116 20.29 16.97 -35.55
C LYS A 116 18.93 16.50 -36.12
N ILE A 117 18.66 15.23 -36.46
CA ILE A 117 17.40 14.91 -37.20
C ILE A 117 16.32 14.14 -36.39
N ILE A 118 16.58 13.63 -35.18
CA ILE A 118 15.70 12.63 -34.53
C ILE A 118 15.24 13.05 -33.11
N THR A 119 14.63 14.23 -32.94
CA THR A 119 14.13 14.66 -31.62
C THR A 119 12.68 14.24 -31.34
N ASP A 120 11.85 14.03 -32.36
CA ASP A 120 10.39 13.96 -32.17
C ASP A 120 9.85 12.51 -32.03
N ASP A 121 10.60 11.52 -32.54
CA ASP A 121 10.19 10.10 -32.51
C ASP A 121 10.48 9.41 -31.18
N HIS A 122 11.44 9.91 -30.40
CA HIS A 122 11.90 9.25 -29.18
C HIS A 122 11.04 9.54 -27.94
N GLU A 123 10.48 10.75 -27.81
CA GLU A 123 9.54 11.09 -26.72
C GLU A 123 8.22 10.34 -26.87
N ASN A 124 7.70 10.24 -28.10
CA ASN A 124 6.47 9.50 -28.41
C ASN A 124 6.58 7.98 -28.13
N LYS A 125 7.77 7.40 -28.25
CA LYS A 125 7.98 5.97 -27.92
C LYS A 125 7.97 5.73 -26.41
N MET A 126 8.55 6.64 -25.63
CA MET A 126 8.60 6.51 -24.17
C MET A 126 7.25 6.81 -23.51
N SER A 127 6.49 7.77 -24.04
CA SER A 127 5.12 8.07 -23.60
C SER A 127 4.15 6.92 -23.90
N ASN A 128 4.32 6.19 -25.01
CA ASN A 128 3.48 5.03 -25.37
C ASN A 128 3.84 3.73 -24.62
N LEU A 129 5.08 3.58 -24.16
CA LEU A 129 5.50 2.42 -23.37
C LEU A 129 4.91 2.42 -21.95
N ILE A 130 4.66 3.59 -21.36
CA ILE A 130 4.13 3.70 -19.99
C ILE A 130 2.70 3.11 -19.89
N PRO A 131 1.73 3.48 -20.76
CA PRO A 131 0.40 2.87 -20.78
C PRO A 131 0.40 1.36 -21.04
N GLU A 132 1.22 0.86 -21.98
CA GLU A 132 1.35 -0.58 -22.25
C GLU A 132 1.89 -1.35 -21.04
N PHE A 133 2.83 -0.76 -20.30
CA PHE A 133 3.39 -1.38 -19.09
C PHE A 133 2.37 -1.46 -17.95
N PHE A 134 1.54 -0.43 -17.78
CA PHE A 134 0.45 -0.45 -16.81
C PHE A 134 -0.66 -1.44 -17.18
N SER A 135 -0.93 -1.63 -18.47
CA SER A 135 -1.92 -2.60 -18.95
C SER A 135 -1.41 -4.05 -18.94
N ARG A 136 -0.09 -4.27 -19.04
CA ARG A 136 0.56 -5.58 -18.75
C ARG A 136 0.70 -5.91 -17.27
N ARG A 137 0.43 -4.96 -16.37
CA ARG A 137 0.39 -5.22 -14.93
C ARG A 137 -0.77 -6.19 -14.69
N LYS A 138 -0.44 -7.45 -14.40
CA LYS A 138 -1.43 -8.47 -14.03
C LYS A 138 -2.23 -7.89 -12.86
N ARG A 139 -3.52 -7.58 -13.07
CA ARG A 139 -4.40 -7.03 -12.04
C ARG A 139 -4.26 -7.91 -10.80
N ASP A 140 -4.01 -7.29 -9.66
CA ASP A 140 -3.94 -8.05 -8.42
C ASP A 140 -5.32 -8.72 -8.24
N GLU A 141 -5.37 -9.96 -7.77
CA GLU A 141 -6.62 -10.75 -7.66
C GLU A 141 -7.67 -10.05 -6.79
N TYR A 142 -7.24 -9.04 -6.04
CA TYR A 142 -8.08 -8.22 -5.19
C TYR A 142 -8.19 -6.75 -5.58
N ASP A 143 -7.68 -6.37 -6.76
CA ASP A 143 -8.02 -5.08 -7.33
C ASP A 143 -9.52 -5.08 -7.61
N LEU A 144 -10.23 -4.21 -6.90
CA LEU A 144 -11.66 -4.02 -7.14
C LEU A 144 -11.83 -3.45 -8.55
N PRO A 145 -12.78 -3.97 -9.35
CA PRO A 145 -13.08 -3.38 -10.64
C PRO A 145 -13.43 -1.90 -10.45
N SER A 146 -12.99 -1.08 -11.40
CA SER A 146 -13.39 0.33 -11.46
C SER A 146 -14.91 0.40 -11.46
N ILE A 147 -15.49 0.96 -10.40
CA ILE A 147 -16.92 1.18 -10.31
C ILE A 147 -17.25 2.26 -11.34
N SER A 148 -17.84 1.84 -12.46
CA SER A 148 -18.44 2.74 -13.45
C SER A 148 -19.67 3.38 -12.80
N GLY A 149 -19.53 4.64 -12.36
CA GLY A 149 -20.61 5.38 -11.69
C GLY A 149 -20.26 5.86 -10.29
N GLY A 150 -19.09 6.50 -10.12
CA GLY A 150 -18.88 7.35 -8.95
C GLY A 150 -19.88 8.50 -8.99
N ILE A 151 -20.65 8.64 -7.92
CA ILE A 151 -21.53 9.78 -7.65
C ILE A 151 -20.70 11.07 -7.74
N GLU A 152 -21.10 11.99 -8.61
CA GLU A 152 -20.68 13.41 -8.58
C GLU A 152 -21.10 14.07 -7.26
#